data_AF-A0A9Q3BSK7-F1
#
_entry.id   AF-A0A9Q3BSK7-F1
#
_cell.length_a   1.000
_cell.length_b   1.000
_cell.length_c   1.000
_cell.angle_alpha   90.00
_cell.angle_beta   90.00
_cell.angle_gamma   90.00
#
_symmetry.space_group_name_H-M   'P 1'
#
loop_
_entity.id
_entity.type
_entity.pdbx_description
1 polymer ?
#
loop_
_entity_poly.entity_id
_entity_poly.type
_entity_poly.pdbx_seq_one_letter_code
_entity_poly.pdbx_strand_id
1 'polypeptide(L)'
;MAYICGTPTNMTVGVDNSQHSFNIDGGSHCSTVSKENLDKHFLNRAKQLLQTKAKNFKSASGKITSIETIIKEIIRTHRKLNIRLIPYFVVLEYAQLQGFLLGTDYQRMYGIDIYSSKNRHITMGTNKEKKFSLDIYQFSNQDPFGELLN
;
A
#
# COMPACT_ATOMS: atom_id res chain seq x y z
N MET A 1 -10.21 -15.18 12.80
CA MET A 1 -9.05 -14.28 12.93
C MET A 1 -8.30 -14.32 11.62
N ALA A 2 -7.93 -13.19 11.00
CA ALA A 2 -7.28 -13.19 9.69
C ALA A 2 -5.81 -12.82 9.63
N TYR A 3 -5.05 -13.67 8.94
CA TYR A 3 -3.59 -13.65 8.83
C TYR A 3 -3.17 -13.58 7.37
N ILE A 4 -2.15 -12.77 7.09
CA ILE A 4 -1.45 -12.77 5.80
C ILE A 4 -0.39 -13.87 5.86
N CYS A 5 -0.41 -14.78 4.90
CA CYS A 5 0.54 -15.89 4.81
C CYS A 5 1.61 -15.56 3.75
N GLY A 6 2.89 -15.76 4.09
CA GLY A 6 4.04 -15.56 3.19
C GLY A 6 5.03 -14.51 3.70
N THR A 7 6.23 -14.47 3.10
CA THR A 7 7.20 -13.39 3.38
C THR A 7 6.57 -12.06 2.92
N PRO A 8 6.51 -11.01 3.74
CA PRO A 8 5.96 -9.72 3.33
C PRO A 8 6.84 -9.02 2.27
N THR A 9 6.24 -8.36 1.29
CA THR A 9 6.96 -7.50 0.32
C THR A 9 6.78 -6.05 0.74
N ASN A 10 7.68 -5.51 1.56
CA ASN A 10 7.49 -4.17 2.08
C ASN A 10 8.10 -3.10 1.17
N MET A 11 7.31 -2.06 0.89
CA MET A 11 7.72 -0.83 0.23
C MET A 11 7.54 0.34 1.21
N THR A 12 8.59 1.14 1.42
CA THR A 12 8.49 2.37 2.20
C THR A 12 7.90 3.48 1.34
N VAL A 13 6.82 4.09 1.79
CA VAL A 13 6.12 5.18 1.10
C VAL A 13 5.91 6.36 2.04
N GLY A 14 5.98 7.58 1.51
CA GLY A 14 5.58 8.80 2.18
C GLY A 14 4.07 8.99 2.10
N VAL A 15 3.45 9.29 3.23
CA VAL A 15 2.02 9.64 3.35
C VAL A 15 1.88 10.71 4.43
N ASP A 16 1.15 11.80 4.18
CA ASP A 16 0.93 12.90 5.15
C ASP A 16 2.21 13.35 5.90
N ASN A 17 3.30 13.60 5.17
CA ASN A 17 4.61 14.00 5.73
C ASN A 17 5.28 12.95 6.63
N SER A 18 4.84 11.69 6.61
CA SER A 18 5.39 10.58 7.38
C SER A 18 5.75 9.39 6.48
N GLN A 19 6.75 8.60 6.86
CA GLN A 19 7.09 7.36 6.16
C GLN A 19 6.34 6.17 6.77
N HIS A 20 5.77 5.34 5.91
CA HIS A 20 5.04 4.12 6.29
C HIS A 20 5.51 2.93 5.45
N SER A 21 5.46 1.74 6.05
CA SER A 21 5.71 0.48 5.33
C SER A 21 4.40 -0.07 4.78
N PHE A 22 4.34 -0.24 3.47
CA PHE A 22 3.19 -0.82 2.76
C PHE A 22 3.59 -2.21 2.27
N ASN A 23 2.75 -3.20 2.52
CA ASN A 23 2.97 -4.56 2.03
C ASN A 23 2.31 -4.71 0.66
N ILE A 24 3.10 -5.10 -0.34
CA ILE A 24 2.62 -5.41 -1.69
C ILE A 24 2.22 -6.89 -1.71
N ASP A 25 0.90 -7.12 -1.80
CA ASP A 25 0.30 -8.43 -1.62
C ASP A 25 -0.43 -8.88 -2.89
N GLY A 26 0.20 -9.79 -3.64
CA GLY A 26 -0.39 -10.41 -4.84
C GLY A 26 -1.56 -11.35 -4.54
N GLY A 27 -1.75 -11.75 -3.28
CA GLY A 27 -2.90 -12.53 -2.82
C GLY A 27 -4.14 -11.68 -2.51
N SER A 28 -3.99 -10.37 -2.39
CA SER A 28 -5.11 -9.47 -2.12
C SER A 28 -5.76 -8.97 -3.41
N HIS A 29 -7.07 -9.14 -3.53
CA HIS A 29 -7.83 -8.65 -4.68
C HIS A 29 -7.88 -7.11 -4.72
N CYS A 30 -7.99 -6.47 -3.56
CA CYS A 30 -8.03 -5.02 -3.43
C CYS A 30 -7.02 -4.51 -2.41
N SER A 31 -6.71 -3.23 -2.50
CA SER A 31 -5.89 -2.55 -1.50
C SER A 31 -6.70 -2.29 -0.25
N THR A 32 -6.12 -2.61 0.92
CA THR A 32 -6.85 -2.59 2.20
C THR A 32 -6.00 -2.02 3.32
N VAL A 33 -6.68 -1.55 4.36
CA VAL A 33 -6.07 -1.12 5.63
C VAL A 33 -6.97 -1.56 6.79
N SER A 34 -6.39 -1.94 7.93
CA SER A 34 -7.20 -2.12 9.14
C SER A 34 -7.64 -0.77 9.71
N LYS A 35 -8.82 -0.73 10.33
CA LYS A 35 -9.28 0.45 11.07
C LYS A 35 -8.23 0.92 12.08
N GLU A 36 -7.61 0.00 12.82
CA GLU A 36 -6.54 0.34 13.78
C GLU A 36 -5.34 1.05 13.13
N ASN A 37 -4.81 0.56 12.01
CA ASN A 37 -3.67 1.21 11.35
C ASN A 37 -4.07 2.55 10.73
N LEU A 38 -5.27 2.63 10.17
CA LEU A 38 -5.82 3.89 9.68
C LEU A 38 -5.87 4.91 10.82
N ASP A 39 -6.43 4.49 11.95
CA ASP A 39 -6.66 5.34 13.11
C ASP A 39 -5.35 5.82 13.75
N LYS A 40 -4.35 4.95 13.78
CA LYS A 40 -3.02 5.22 14.31
C LYS A 40 -2.21 6.19 13.44
N HIS A 41 -2.35 6.10 12.12
CA HIS A 41 -1.46 6.80 11.19
C HIS A 41 -2.09 8.00 10.48
N PHE A 42 -3.42 8.13 10.50
CA PHE A 42 -4.14 9.18 9.75
C PHE A 42 -5.17 9.89 10.63
N LEU A 43 -4.71 11.01 11.22
CA LEU A 43 -5.48 11.81 12.19
C LEU A 43 -6.63 12.60 11.54
N ASN A 44 -6.55 12.96 10.26
CA ASN A 44 -7.52 13.83 9.61
C ASN A 44 -8.29 13.14 8.47
N ARG A 45 -9.30 12.35 8.84
CA ARG A 45 -10.00 11.42 7.92
C ARG A 45 -11.08 12.08 7.07
N ALA A 46 -11.76 13.11 7.59
CA ALA A 46 -13.02 13.62 7.05
C ALA A 46 -12.96 14.01 5.56
N LYS A 47 -11.81 14.50 5.07
CA LYS A 47 -11.64 14.91 3.67
C LYS A 47 -11.33 13.77 2.70
N GLN A 48 -11.09 12.57 3.21
CA GLN A 48 -10.58 11.41 2.45
C GLN A 48 -11.53 10.22 2.47
N LEU A 49 -12.63 10.31 3.22
CA LEU A 49 -13.64 9.27 3.30
C LEU A 49 -14.54 9.30 2.06
N LEU A 50 -14.65 8.14 1.42
CA LEU A 50 -15.75 7.84 0.52
C LEU A 50 -16.73 6.93 1.27
N GLN A 51 -17.94 7.43 1.48
CA GLN A 51 -19.00 6.61 2.03
C GLN A 51 -19.31 5.47 1.06
N THR A 52 -19.07 4.25 1.51
CA THR A 52 -19.42 3.04 0.77
C THR A 52 -20.27 2.16 1.66
N LYS A 53 -21.17 1.38 1.05
CA LYS A 53 -21.92 0.37 1.80
C LYS A 53 -20.94 -0.70 2.28
N ALA A 54 -21.01 -1.03 3.56
CA ALA A 54 -20.26 -2.14 4.14
C ALA A 54 -20.46 -3.41 3.29
N LYS A 55 -19.34 -4.05 2.95
CA LYS A 55 -19.29 -5.32 2.20
C LYS A 55 -18.52 -6.37 2.96
N ASN A 56 -18.92 -7.62 2.78
CA ASN A 56 -18.23 -8.78 3.32
C ASN A 56 -17.12 -9.22 2.36
N PHE A 57 -15.90 -9.30 2.86
CA PHE A 57 -14.74 -9.85 2.18
C PHE A 57 -14.44 -11.27 2.69
N LYS A 58 -13.80 -12.07 1.84
CA LYS A 58 -13.27 -13.38 2.22
C LYS A 58 -11.75 -13.26 2.37
N SER A 59 -11.23 -13.83 3.44
CA SER A 59 -9.79 -14.00 3.68
C SER A 59 -9.48 -15.49 3.84
N ALA A 60 -8.19 -15.83 3.90
CA ALA A 60 -7.71 -17.21 4.09
C ALA A 60 -8.26 -17.89 5.36
N SER A 61 -8.80 -17.12 6.29
CA SER A 61 -9.10 -17.52 7.66
C SER A 61 -10.52 -17.12 8.11
N GLY A 62 -11.37 -16.75 7.16
CA GLY A 62 -12.78 -16.42 7.40
C GLY A 62 -13.25 -15.12 6.73
N LYS A 63 -14.41 -14.65 7.17
CA LYS A 63 -15.05 -13.43 6.69
C LYS A 63 -14.46 -12.20 7.37
N ILE A 64 -14.30 -11.12 6.63
CA ILE A 64 -13.89 -9.81 7.13
C ILE A 64 -14.93 -8.78 6.71
N THR A 65 -15.32 -7.90 7.62
CA THR A 65 -16.23 -6.79 7.34
C THR A 65 -15.44 -5.55 6.93
N SER A 66 -15.87 -4.90 5.84
CA SER A 66 -15.42 -3.56 5.49
C SER A 66 -16.36 -2.50 6.06
N ILE A 67 -15.79 -1.36 6.45
CA ILE A 67 -16.53 -0.23 7.02
C ILE A 67 -16.77 0.83 5.96
N GLU A 68 -15.69 1.24 5.30
CA GLU A 68 -15.66 2.39 4.39
C GLU A 68 -14.54 2.24 3.37
N THR A 69 -14.45 3.20 2.45
CA THR A 69 -13.33 3.32 1.52
C THR A 69 -12.70 4.68 1.67
N ILE A 70 -11.38 4.75 1.65
CA ILE A 70 -10.64 6.01 1.74
C ILE A 70 -9.75 6.20 0.53
N ILE A 71 -9.49 7.47 0.19
CA ILE A 71 -8.48 7.82 -0.81
C ILE A 71 -7.24 8.29 -0.08
N LYS A 72 -6.08 7.74 -0.43
CA LYS A 72 -4.81 8.21 0.13
C LYS A 72 -3.77 8.39 -0.96
N GLU A 73 -3.24 9.61 -1.07
CA GLU A 73 -2.04 9.85 -1.86
C GLU A 73 -0.84 9.23 -1.14
N ILE A 74 -0.07 8.41 -1.85
CA ILE A 74 1.18 7.85 -1.37
C ILE A 74 2.31 8.21 -2.35
N ILE A 75 3.46 8.56 -1.79
CA ILE A 75 4.61 9.02 -2.55
C ILE A 75 5.77 8.06 -2.33
N ARG A 76 6.32 7.52 -3.41
CA ARG A 76 7.56 6.75 -3.36
C ARG A 76 8.66 7.52 -4.08
N THR A 77 9.67 7.94 -3.32
CA THR A 77 10.89 8.51 -3.89
C THR A 77 11.86 7.39 -4.21
N HIS A 78 12.25 7.27 -5.48
CA HIS A 78 13.30 6.35 -5.92
C HIS A 78 14.37 7.14 -6.67
N ARG A 79 15.57 7.23 -6.09
CA ARG A 79 16.65 8.07 -6.60
C ARG A 79 16.19 9.54 -6.70
N LYS A 80 16.06 10.08 -7.92
CA LYS A 80 15.58 11.46 -8.20
C LYS A 80 14.16 11.48 -8.79
N LEU A 81 13.41 10.39 -8.65
CA LEU A 81 12.06 10.26 -9.20
C LEU A 81 11.06 10.13 -8.05
N ASN A 82 10.10 11.05 -8.01
CA ASN A 82 8.96 10.99 -7.12
C ASN A 82 7.78 10.32 -7.84
N ILE A 83 7.43 9.12 -7.39
CA ILE A 83 6.31 8.37 -7.92
C ILE A 83 5.12 8.61 -7.01
N ARG A 84 4.05 9.16 -7.58
CA ARG A 84 2.81 9.49 -6.88
C ARG A 84 1.74 8.48 -7.26
N LEU A 85 1.17 7.80 -6.26
CA LEU A 85 0.05 6.88 -6.42
C LEU A 85 -1.13 7.43 -5.61
N ILE A 86 -2.36 7.25 -6.11
CA ILE A 86 -3.58 7.70 -5.42
C ILE A 86 -4.52 6.50 -5.23
N PRO A 87 -4.17 5.55 -4.35
CA PRO A 87 -5.01 4.39 -4.07
C PRO A 87 -6.29 4.66 -3.27
N TYR A 88 -7.33 3.90 -3.61
CA TYR A 88 -8.49 3.64 -2.78
C TYR A 88 -8.15 2.46 -1.85
N PHE A 89 -8.27 2.66 -0.53
CA PHE A 89 -8.16 1.59 0.45
C PHE A 89 -9.52 1.22 1.00
N VAL A 90 -9.85 -0.06 0.97
CA VAL A 90 -10.98 -0.59 1.73
C VAL A 90 -10.56 -0.73 3.19
N VAL A 91 -11.31 -0.09 4.09
CA VAL A 91 -11.05 -0.14 5.54
C VAL A 91 -11.73 -1.36 6.14
N LEU A 92 -10.94 -2.21 6.79
CA LEU A 92 -11.38 -3.47 7.40
C LEU A 92 -11.51 -3.31 8.92
N GLU A 93 -12.63 -3.74 9.50
CA GLU A 93 -12.96 -3.50 10.91
C GLU A 93 -12.07 -4.28 11.89
N TYR A 94 -11.92 -5.59 11.67
CA TYR A 94 -11.18 -6.49 12.56
C TYR A 94 -10.16 -7.33 11.78
N ALA A 95 -9.10 -6.68 11.32
CA ALA A 95 -8.01 -7.36 10.64
C ALA A 95 -6.69 -7.17 11.41
N GLN A 96 -6.03 -8.27 11.76
CA GLN A 96 -4.63 -8.28 12.21
C GLN A 96 -3.72 -8.09 10.99
N LEU A 97 -3.85 -6.90 10.43
CA LEU A 97 -3.15 -6.46 9.26
C LEU A 97 -1.97 -5.61 9.73
N GLN A 98 -0.74 -5.97 9.35
CA GLN A 98 0.41 -5.12 9.62
C GLN A 98 0.51 -4.06 8.53
N GLY A 99 0.11 -2.83 8.85
CA GLY A 99 0.16 -1.68 7.94
C GLY A 99 -0.89 -1.68 6.84
N PHE A 100 -0.50 -1.13 5.69
CA PHE A 100 -1.33 -0.97 4.50
C PHE A 100 -1.01 -2.07 3.50
N LEU A 101 -2.03 -2.62 2.83
CA LEU A 101 -1.84 -3.53 1.72
C LEU A 101 -2.12 -2.84 0.40
N LEU A 102 -1.16 -2.95 -0.52
CA LEU A 102 -1.37 -2.65 -1.92
C LEU A 102 -1.66 -3.96 -2.67
N GLY A 103 -2.93 -4.16 -3.00
CA GLY A 103 -3.44 -5.35 -3.66
C GLY A 103 -3.23 -5.34 -5.17
N THR A 104 -3.77 -6.37 -5.82
CA THR A 104 -3.65 -6.59 -7.27
C THR A 104 -4.37 -5.54 -8.11
N ASP A 105 -5.37 -4.85 -7.55
CA ASP A 105 -6.02 -3.68 -8.15
C ASP A 105 -5.01 -2.61 -8.56
N TYR A 106 -4.11 -2.25 -7.65
CA TYR A 106 -3.11 -1.21 -7.88
C TYR A 106 -1.78 -1.75 -8.40
N GLN A 107 -1.43 -3.00 -8.12
CA GLN A 107 -0.28 -3.62 -8.78
C GLN A 107 -0.46 -3.64 -10.29
N ARG A 108 -1.64 -4.01 -10.79
CA ARG A 108 -1.92 -3.99 -12.24
C ARG A 108 -1.93 -2.57 -12.80
N MET A 109 -2.57 -1.64 -12.09
CA MET A 109 -2.71 -0.25 -12.54
C MET A 109 -1.35 0.45 -12.69
N TYR A 110 -0.43 0.24 -11.75
CA TYR A 110 0.89 0.86 -11.76
C TYR A 110 2.01 -0.04 -12.32
N GLY A 111 1.65 -1.23 -12.81
CA GLY A 111 2.60 -2.21 -13.34
C GLY A 111 3.65 -2.64 -12.31
N ILE A 112 3.22 -2.90 -11.08
CA ILE A 112 4.08 -3.38 -9.99
C ILE A 112 4.24 -4.89 -10.11
N ASP A 113 5.47 -5.36 -10.28
CA ASP A 113 5.79 -6.78 -10.29
C ASP A 113 6.61 -7.14 -9.05
N ILE A 114 6.34 -8.33 -8.48
CA ILE A 114 7.11 -8.91 -7.39
C ILE A 114 7.90 -10.08 -7.95
N TYR A 115 9.22 -9.98 -7.95
CA TYR A 115 10.11 -11.06 -8.36
C TYR A 115 10.65 -11.75 -7.11
N SER A 116 10.48 -13.08 -7.03
CA SER A 116 10.89 -13.87 -5.86
C SER A 116 12.14 -14.74 -6.11
N SER A 117 12.66 -14.80 -7.34
CA SER A 117 13.87 -15.57 -7.67
C SER A 117 15.13 -14.72 -7.51
N LYS A 118 16.18 -15.28 -6.87
CA LYS A 118 17.53 -14.70 -6.75
C LYS A 118 17.60 -13.30 -6.12
N ASN A 119 16.99 -13.15 -4.93
CA ASN A 119 16.76 -11.90 -4.18
C ASN A 119 15.46 -11.22 -4.58
N ARG A 120 14.55 -11.17 -3.62
CA ARG A 120 13.24 -10.56 -3.83
C ARG A 120 13.44 -9.09 -4.19
N HIS A 121 12.86 -8.65 -5.31
CA HIS A 121 12.84 -7.25 -5.71
C HIS A 121 11.49 -6.87 -6.32
N ILE A 122 11.18 -5.58 -6.29
CA ILE A 122 9.96 -5.03 -6.88
C ILE A 122 10.37 -4.25 -8.13
N THR A 123 9.58 -4.33 -9.19
CA THR A 123 9.66 -3.34 -10.28
C THR A 123 8.35 -2.60 -10.40
N MET A 124 8.38 -1.40 -10.97
CA MET A 124 7.18 -0.60 -11.20
C MET A 124 7.27 0.13 -12.54
N GLY A 125 6.11 0.31 -13.17
CA GLY A 125 5.97 0.93 -14.48
C GLY A 125 5.05 0.13 -15.39
N THR A 126 4.20 0.80 -16.15
CA THR A 126 3.26 0.15 -17.07
C THR A 126 3.93 -0.29 -18.38
N ASN A 127 5.02 0.36 -18.79
CA ASN A 127 5.84 -0.05 -19.91
C ASN A 127 6.90 -1.07 -19.45
N LYS A 128 6.81 -2.31 -19.96
CA LYS A 128 7.71 -3.42 -19.62
C LYS A 128 9.19 -3.11 -19.83
N GLU A 129 9.53 -2.35 -20.87
CA GLU A 129 10.93 -2.01 -21.22
C GLU A 129 11.50 -0.87 -20.37
N LYS A 130 10.63 -0.11 -19.71
CA LYS A 130 11.00 1.08 -18.92
C LYS A 130 10.66 0.93 -17.43
N LYS A 131 10.43 -0.29 -16.96
CA LYS A 131 10.22 -0.53 -15.54
C LYS A 131 11.49 -0.23 -14.76
N PHE A 132 11.35 0.43 -13.62
CA PHE A 132 12.44 0.67 -12.69
C PHE A 132 12.35 -0.30 -11.52
N SER A 133 13.50 -0.70 -11.00
CA SER A 133 13.60 -1.58 -9.83
C SER A 133 13.54 -0.75 -8.55
N LEU A 134 12.71 -1.19 -7.60
CA LEU A 134 12.59 -0.63 -6.27
C LEU A 134 13.25 -1.59 -5.27
N ASP A 135 14.09 -1.04 -4.42
CA ASP A 135 14.69 -1.81 -3.32
C ASP A 135 13.61 -2.23 -2.31
N ILE A 136 13.66 -3.49 -1.89
CA ILE A 136 12.86 -4.00 -0.78
C ILE A 136 13.67 -3.81 0.49
N TYR A 137 13.07 -3.24 1.52
CA TYR A 137 13.70 -2.98 2.82
C TYR A 137 14.91 -2.03 2.80
N GLN A 138 14.65 -0.74 2.71
CA GLN A 138 15.35 0.27 3.54
C GLN A 138 14.33 1.36 3.86
N PHE A 139 14.15 1.72 5.13
CA PHE A 139 13.71 3.10 5.42
C PHE A 139 14.78 3.97 4.78
N SER A 140 14.47 4.57 3.64
CA SER A 140 15.42 5.48 3.02
C SER A 140 15.53 6.67 3.97
N ASN A 141 16.74 7.00 4.40
CA ASN A 141 17.05 8.29 5.03
C ASN A 141 16.72 9.48 4.08
N GLN A 142 16.32 9.19 2.84
CA GLN A 142 15.77 10.15 1.91
C GLN A 142 14.37 10.56 2.37
N ASP A 143 14.24 11.84 2.72
CA ASP A 143 12.95 12.49 2.94
C ASP A 143 12.13 12.42 1.65
N PRO A 144 10.99 11.69 1.64
CA PRO A 144 10.17 11.55 0.44
C PRO A 144 9.44 12.85 0.08
N PHE A 145 9.53 13.88 0.94
CA PHE A 145 8.94 15.20 0.73
C PHE A 145 10.00 16.28 0.45
N GLY A 146 11.29 15.99 0.65
CA GLY A 146 12.37 16.98 0.58
C GLY A 146 12.59 17.60 -0.81
N GLU A 147 12.11 16.95 -1.87
CA GLU A 147 12.18 17.46 -3.25
C GLU A 147 10.87 18.11 -3.75
N LEU A 148 9.79 18.14 -2.94
CA LEU A 148 8.52 18.79 -3.34
C LEU A 148 8.46 20.28 -3.03
N LEU A 149 9.51 20.85 -2.44
CA LEU A 149 9.58 22.25 -1.97
C LEU A 149 10.53 23.15 -2.77
N ASN A 150 11.05 22.69 -3.92
CA ASN A 150 11.87 23.51 -4.83
C ASN A 150 11.17 23.74 -6.18
#